data_AF-A0A6M1QY69-F1
#
_entry.id   AF-A0A6M1QY69-F1
#
_cell.length_a   1.000
_cell.length_b   1.000
_cell.length_c   1.000
_cell.angle_alpha   90.00
_cell.angle_beta   90.00
_cell.angle_gamma   90.00
#
_symmetry.space_group_name_H-M   'P 1'
#
loop_
_entity.id
_entity.type
_entity.pdbx_description
1 polymer ?
#
loop_
_entity_poly.entity_id
_entity_poly.type
_entity_poly.pdbx_seq_one_letter_code
_entity_poly.pdbx_strand_id
1 'polypeptide(L)'
;MTAEQALIDHLVATTGLPPAEAARVIEDVVAYFDEPVEAYVRRRHAQLKTYGAKNDAIFARLTEELRGRVVAAPQLTERQLRRLIYG
;
A
#
# COMPACT_ATOMS: atom_id res chain seq x y z
N MET A 1 -0.98 -24.43 -13.38
CA MET A 1 -0.77 -23.91 -12.01
C MET A 1 -1.11 -22.43 -12.03
N THR A 2 -1.95 -21.95 -11.13
CA THR A 2 -2.23 -20.51 -10.99
C THR A 2 -1.02 -19.82 -10.34
N ALA A 3 -0.84 -18.53 -10.59
CA ALA A 3 0.22 -17.74 -9.95
C ALA A 3 0.11 -17.77 -8.42
N GLU A 4 -1.12 -17.81 -7.90
CA GLU A 4 -1.44 -17.97 -6.49
C GLU A 4 -0.93 -19.30 -5.92
N GLN A 5 -1.18 -20.42 -6.60
CA GLN A 5 -0.71 -21.74 -6.13
C GLN A 5 0.82 -21.80 -6.10
N ALA A 6 1.50 -21.24 -7.11
CA ALA A 6 2.96 -21.20 -7.14
C ALA A 6 3.55 -20.36 -5.98
N LEU A 7 2.87 -19.29 -5.56
CA LEU A 7 3.27 -18.49 -4.40
C LEU A 7 3.05 -19.23 -3.09
N ILE A 8 1.93 -19.95 -2.93
CA ILE A 8 1.66 -20.80 -1.76
C ILE A 8 2.75 -21.86 -1.63
N ASP A 9 3.06 -22.58 -2.72
CA ASP A 9 4.08 -23.63 -2.72
C ASP A 9 5.47 -23.08 -2.33
N HIS A 10 5.81 -21.89 -2.82
CA HIS A 10 7.06 -21.21 -2.45
C HIS A 10 7.11 -20.85 -0.95
N LEU A 11 6.02 -20.33 -0.38
CA LEU A 11 5.95 -19.98 1.03
C LEU A 11 6.04 -21.22 1.92
N VAL A 12 5.32 -22.29 1.58
CA VAL A 12 5.42 -23.58 2.30
C VAL A 12 6.86 -24.07 2.31
N ALA A 13 7.55 -24.03 1.16
CA ALA A 13 8.92 -24.49 1.03
C ALA A 13 9.95 -23.66 1.81
N THR A 14 9.74 -22.34 1.92
CA THR A 14 10.72 -21.41 2.52
C THR A 14 10.48 -21.13 4.00
N THR A 15 9.24 -21.26 4.47
CA THR A 15 8.85 -20.92 5.85
C THR A 15 8.44 -22.13 6.68
N GLY A 16 8.11 -23.26 6.04
CA GLY A 16 7.56 -24.44 6.69
C GLY A 16 6.09 -24.30 7.13
N LEU A 17 5.42 -23.20 6.76
CA LEU A 17 4.00 -23.01 7.05
C LEU A 17 3.15 -24.09 6.38
N PRO A 18 2.09 -24.59 7.04
CA PRO A 18 1.07 -25.39 6.38
C PRO A 18 0.45 -24.64 5.19
N PRO A 19 0.05 -25.33 4.10
CA PRO A 19 -0.51 -24.68 2.91
C PRO A 19 -1.69 -23.74 3.19
N ALA A 20 -2.58 -24.12 4.12
CA ALA A 20 -3.72 -23.29 4.51
C ALA A 20 -3.31 -22.01 5.24
N GLU A 21 -2.26 -22.05 6.06
CA GLU A 21 -1.73 -20.87 6.74
C GLU A 21 -1.00 -19.95 5.76
N ALA A 22 -0.22 -20.52 4.83
CA ALA A 22 0.44 -19.75 3.77
C ALA A 22 -0.58 -19.00 2.90
N ALA A 23 -1.68 -19.65 2.50
CA ALA A 23 -2.78 -19.00 1.78
C ALA A 23 -3.39 -17.84 2.58
N ARG A 24 -3.66 -18.05 3.87
CA ARG A 24 -4.23 -17.02 4.74
C ARG A 24 -3.32 -15.81 4.95
N VAL A 25 -2.01 -16.04 5.09
CA VAL A 25 -1.02 -14.95 5.16
C VAL A 25 -1.02 -14.14 3.86
N ILE A 26 -1.11 -14.80 2.70
CA ILE A 26 -1.22 -14.08 1.41
C ILE A 26 -2.49 -13.23 1.40
N GLU A 27 -3.64 -13.80 1.77
CA GLU A 27 -4.91 -13.06 1.85
C GLU A 27 -4.81 -11.85 2.79
N ASP A 28 -4.27 -12.02 3.99
CA ASP A 28 -4.12 -10.95 4.98
C ASP A 28 -3.19 -9.84 4.47
N VAL A 29 -2.08 -10.22 3.82
CA VAL A 29 -1.13 -9.27 3.22
C VAL A 29 -1.78 -8.52 2.05
N VAL A 30 -2.47 -9.22 1.14
CA VAL A 30 -3.19 -8.60 0.03
C VAL A 30 -4.27 -7.66 0.56
N ALA A 31 -5.09 -8.11 1.50
CA ALA A 31 -6.14 -7.29 2.12
C ALA A 31 -5.55 -6.04 2.83
N TYR A 32 -4.40 -6.18 3.49
CA TYR A 32 -3.69 -5.05 4.08
C TYR A 32 -3.21 -4.04 3.04
N PHE A 33 -2.77 -4.50 1.87
CA PHE A 33 -2.32 -3.64 0.77
C PHE A 33 -3.42 -3.20 -0.19
N ASP A 34 -4.62 -3.77 -0.10
CA ASP A 34 -5.77 -3.46 -0.97
C ASP A 34 -6.41 -2.08 -0.65
N GLU A 35 -5.87 -1.32 0.32
CA GLU A 35 -6.27 0.08 0.48
C GLU A 35 -5.90 0.87 -0.79
N PRO A 36 -6.89 1.37 -1.57
CA PRO A 36 -6.61 2.08 -2.80
C PRO A 36 -5.73 3.30 -2.54
N VAL A 37 -4.81 3.59 -3.45
CA VAL A 37 -3.86 4.71 -3.31
C VAL A 37 -4.59 6.03 -3.03
N GLU A 38 -5.74 6.26 -3.66
CA GLU A 38 -6.59 7.43 -3.40
C GLU A 38 -7.12 7.48 -1.96
N ALA A 39 -7.64 6.36 -1.44
CA ALA A 39 -8.16 6.27 -0.08
C ALA A 39 -7.05 6.52 0.95
N TYR A 40 -5.88 5.91 0.74
CA TYR A 40 -4.71 6.14 1.56
C TYR A 40 -4.26 7.61 1.55
N VAL A 41 -4.11 8.21 0.37
CA VAL A 41 -3.67 9.60 0.21
C VAL A 41 -4.63 10.56 0.91
N ARG A 42 -5.94 10.37 0.77
CA ARG A 42 -6.95 11.21 1.43
C ARG A 42 -6.91 11.09 2.95
N ARG A 43 -6.91 9.86 3.48
CA ARG A 43 -6.85 9.59 4.92
C ARG A 43 -5.57 10.17 5.55
N ARG A 44 -4.43 9.92 4.92
CA ARG A 44 -3.12 10.36 5.43
C ARG A 44 -2.94 11.87 5.33
N HIS A 45 -3.39 12.50 4.25
CA HIS A 45 -3.41 13.96 4.13
C HIS A 45 -4.27 14.60 5.23
N ALA A 46 -5.50 14.09 5.43
CA ALA A 46 -6.38 14.59 6.48
C ALA A 46 -5.72 14.51 7.86
N GLN A 47 -5.10 13.36 8.18
CA GLN A 47 -4.37 13.17 9.43
C GLN A 47 -3.24 14.20 9.61
N LEU A 48 -2.36 14.36 8.61
CA LEU A 48 -1.23 15.28 8.70
C LEU A 48 -1.69 16.75 8.80
N LYS A 49 -2.77 17.09 8.10
CA LYS A 49 -3.39 18.42 8.17
C LYS A 49 -3.95 18.72 9.55
N THR A 50 -4.60 17.74 10.19
CA THR A 50 -5.12 17.85 11.57
C THR A 50 -4.02 18.18 12.57
N TYR A 51 -2.80 17.66 12.37
CA TYR A 51 -1.64 17.96 13.22
C TYR A 51 -0.83 19.20 12.75
N GLY A 52 -1.39 20.02 11.86
CA GLY A 52 -0.82 21.33 11.50
C GLY A 52 0.27 21.32 10.44
N ALA A 53 0.50 20.20 9.73
CA ALA A 53 1.47 20.17 8.64
C ALA A 53 1.03 21.05 7.45
N LYS A 54 1.98 21.78 6.86
CA LYS A 54 1.75 22.57 5.63
C LYS A 54 1.64 21.66 4.41
N ASN A 55 0.84 22.05 3.43
CA ASN A 55 0.57 21.25 2.23
C ASN A 55 1.86 20.76 1.53
N ASP A 56 2.85 21.63 1.31
CA ASP A 56 4.10 21.25 0.62
C ASP A 56 4.84 20.14 1.39
N ALA A 57 4.86 20.22 2.72
CA ALA A 57 5.45 19.19 3.58
C ALA A 57 4.63 17.88 3.56
N ILE A 58 3.30 17.99 3.49
CA ILE A 58 2.41 16.83 3.36
C ILE A 58 2.67 16.11 2.04
N PHE A 59 2.76 16.83 0.92
CA PHE A 59 3.00 16.22 -0.39
C PHE A 59 4.35 15.53 -0.48
N ALA A 60 5.43 16.18 0.00
CA ALA A 60 6.75 15.56 0.05
C ALA A 60 6.72 14.24 0.85
N ARG A 61 6.08 14.26 2.03
CA ARG A 61 5.94 13.08 2.89
C ARG A 61 5.12 11.97 2.24
N LEU A 62 3.99 12.29 1.60
CA LEU A 62 3.18 11.31 0.89
C LEU A 62 3.96 10.63 -0.25
N THR A 63 4.78 11.38 -0.99
CA THR A 63 5.63 10.83 -2.05
C THR A 63 6.68 9.85 -1.50
N GLU A 64 7.22 10.09 -0.31
CA GLU A 64 8.14 9.15 0.36
C GLU A 64 7.42 7.92 0.91
N GLU A 65 6.30 8.09 1.60
CA GLU A 65 5.53 6.98 2.17
C GLU A 65 4.98 6.05 1.07
N LEU A 66 4.54 6.60 -0.08
CA LEU A 66 4.08 5.81 -1.23
C LEU A 66 5.20 5.00 -1.88
N ARG A 67 6.45 5.47 -1.87
CA ARG A 67 7.61 4.72 -2.40
C ARG A 67 7.92 3.45 -1.60
N GLY A 68 7.54 3.41 -0.33
CA GLY A 68 7.74 2.26 0.56
C GLY A 68 6.61 1.23 0.53
N ARG A 69 5.51 1.46 -0.21
CA ARG A 69 4.39 0.51 -0.27
C ARG A 69 4.72 -0.68 -1.16
N VAL A 70 4.50 -1.88 -0.61
CA VAL A 70 4.96 -3.18 -1.11
C VAL A 70 4.23 -3.60 -2.40
N VAL A 71 3.03 -3.09 -2.66
CA VAL A 71 2.35 -3.23 -3.94
C VAL A 71 2.41 -1.89 -4.66
N ALA A 72 3.11 -1.88 -5.80
CA ALA A 72 3.60 -0.73 -6.55
C ALA A 72 2.59 0.42 -6.67
N ALA A 73 2.53 1.28 -5.65
CA ALA A 73 1.89 2.57 -5.79
C ALA A 73 2.67 3.29 -6.91
N PRO A 74 2.01 3.74 -7.98
CA PRO A 74 2.70 4.45 -9.05
C PRO A 74 3.45 5.63 -8.44
N GLN A 75 4.61 5.98 -9.02
CA GLN A 75 5.30 7.20 -8.61
C GLN A 75 4.42 8.39 -8.99
N LEU A 76 3.72 8.94 -8.00
CA LEU A 76 2.83 10.08 -8.18
C LEU A 76 3.60 11.38 -7.99
N THR A 77 3.49 12.25 -8.99
CA THR A 77 3.89 13.65 -8.90
C THR A 77 2.96 14.41 -7.95
N GLU A 78 3.43 15.54 -7.42
CA GLU A 78 2.60 16.40 -6.57
C GLU A 78 1.30 16.83 -7.27
N ARG A 79 1.34 17.10 -8.57
CA ARG A 79 0.14 17.43 -9.37
C ARG A 79 -0.88 16.29 -9.36
N GLN A 80 -0.44 15.04 -9.47
CA GLN A 80 -1.32 13.87 -9.39
C GLN A 80 -1.88 13.70 -7.97
N LEU A 81 -1.06 13.90 -6.93
CA LEU A 81 -1.53 13.86 -5.54
C LEU A 81 -2.61 14.93 -5.27
N ARG A 82 -2.40 16.16 -5.73
CA ARG A 82 -3.40 17.24 -5.62
C ARG A 82 -4.73 16.84 -6.28
N ARG A 83 -4.68 16.18 -7.44
CA ARG A 83 -5.89 15.71 -8.13
C ARG A 83 -6.63 14.60 -7.36
N LEU A 84 -5.93 13.70 -6.69
CA LEU A 84 -6.58 12.68 -5.85
C LEU A 84 -7.30 13.27 -4.62
N ILE A 85 -6.81 14.41 -4.13
CA ILE A 85 -7.34 15.05 -2.91
C ILE A 85 -8.44 16.07 -3.24
N TYR A 86 -8.27 16.85 -4.30
CA TYR A 86 -9.14 18.00 -4.63
C TYR A 86 -9.90 17.86 -5.95
N GLY A 87 -9.57 16.86 -6.77
CA GLY A 87 -10.20 16.60 -8.06
C GLY A 87 -11.40 15.67 -7.96
#